data_AF-A0A5C2RUB9-F1
#
_entry.id   AF-A0A5C2RUB9-F1
#
_cell.length_a   1.000
_cell.length_b   1.000
_cell.length_c   1.000
_cell.angle_alpha   90.00
_cell.angle_beta   90.00
_cell.angle_gamma   90.00
#
_symmetry.space_group_name_H-M   'P 1'
#
loop_
_entity.id
_entity.type
_entity.pdbx_description
1 polymer ?
#
loop_
_entity_poly.entity_id
_entity_poly.type
_entity_poly.pdbx_seq_one_letter_code
_entity_poly.pdbx_strand_id
1 'polypeptide(L)' 'MASVPQHSQHPFFTHLVALLSVYELGPSLPTPIPKYDGPTDWQIESIHRSLSAMARRMWTAEEALNSIRAAEN' A
#
# COMPACT_ATOMS: atom_id res chain seq x y z
N MET A 1 28.34 -6.00 -19.70
CA MET A 1 27.51 -6.46 -18.57
C MET A 1 27.06 -5.20 -17.83
N ALA A 2 25.79 -4.81 -17.94
CA ALA A 2 25.30 -3.60 -17.29
C ALA A 2 25.10 -3.88 -15.79
N SER A 3 25.74 -3.08 -14.94
CA SER A 3 25.57 -3.12 -13.49
C SER A 3 24.11 -2.78 -13.18
N VAL A 4 23.33 -3.75 -12.70
CA VAL A 4 21.99 -3.48 -12.18
C VAL A 4 22.15 -2.48 -11.02
N PRO A 5 21.44 -1.34 -11.02
CA PRO A 5 21.52 -0.41 -9.90
C PRO A 5 21.23 -1.17 -8.61
N GLN A 6 22.10 -1.12 -7.61
CA GLN A 6 21.90 -1.82 -6.33
C GLN A 6 20.59 -1.42 -5.63
N HIS A 7 19.99 -0.30 -6.06
CA HIS A 7 18.70 0.20 -5.60
C HIS A 7 17.55 -0.69 -6.11
N SER A 8 17.69 -1.28 -7.31
CA SER A 8 16.72 -2.21 -7.91
C SER A 8 16.64 -3.55 -7.18
N GLN A 9 17.53 -3.82 -6.23
CA GLN A 9 17.57 -5.07 -5.45
C GLN A 9 17.14 -4.89 -3.99
N HIS A 10 16.76 -3.67 -3.57
CA HIS A 10 16.38 -3.47 -2.18
C HIS A 10 15.03 -4.18 -1.90
N PRO A 11 14.96 -5.12 -0.94
CA PRO A 11 13.77 -5.93 -0.69
C PRO A 11 12.52 -5.09 -0.37
N PHE A 12 12.73 -3.92 0.23
CA PHE A 12 11.69 -2.92 0.46
C PHE A 12 10.97 -2.45 -0.82
N PHE A 13 11.66 -2.23 -1.95
CA PHE A 13 10.98 -1.76 -3.17
C PHE A 13 10.08 -2.84 -3.77
N THR A 14 10.52 -4.10 -3.73
CA THR A 14 9.66 -5.23 -4.12
C THR A 14 8.42 -5.30 -3.23
N HIS A 15 8.59 -5.13 -1.92
CA HIS A 15 7.47 -5.06 -0.98
C HIS A 15 6.55 -3.88 -1.27
N LEU A 16 7.11 -2.70 -1.51
CA LEU A 16 6.37 -1.47 -1.79
C LEU A 16 5.53 -1.60 -3.06
N VAL A 17 6.08 -2.19 -4.13
CA VAL A 17 5.32 -2.47 -5.36
C VAL A 17 4.15 -3.41 -5.06
N ALA A 18 4.39 -4.52 -4.35
CA ALA A 18 3.33 -5.45 -3.97
C ALA A 18 2.23 -4.77 -3.14
N LEU A 19 2.61 -3.92 -2.18
CA LEU A 19 1.67 -3.20 -1.31
C LEU A 19 0.84 -2.18 -2.11
N LEU A 20 1.45 -1.43 -3.03
CA LEU A 20 0.75 -0.48 -3.89
C LEU A 20 -0.22 -1.19 -4.84
N SER A 21 0.17 -2.31 -5.45
CA SER A 21 -0.73 -3.11 -6.29
C SER A 21 -1.96 -3.60 -5.52
N VAL A 22 -1.85 -3.88 -4.22
CA VAL A 22 -3.01 -4.24 -3.40
C VAL A 22 -3.94 -3.03 -3.20
N TYR A 23 -3.41 -1.83 -2.95
CA TYR A 23 -4.24 -0.64 -2.83
C TYR A 23 -4.90 -0.23 -4.15
N GLU A 24 -4.27 -0.50 -5.30
CA GLU A 24 -4.86 -0.26 -6.62
C GLU A 24 -6.10 -1.12 -6.90
N LEU A 25 -6.18 -2.33 -6.33
CA LEU A 25 -7.36 -3.20 -6.44
C LEU A 25 -8.56 -2.65 -5.67
N GLY A 26 -8.34 -1.73 -4.73
CA GLY A 26 -9.36 -1.14 -3.86
C GLY A 26 -9.86 -2.09 -2.76
N PRO A 27 -10.75 -1.61 -1.88
CA PRO A 27 -11.27 -2.36 -0.74
C PRO A 27 -12.21 -3.52 -1.08
N SER A 28 -12.49 -3.74 -2.37
CA SER A 28 -13.50 -4.70 -2.85
C SER A 28 -13.06 -6.16 -2.72
N LEU A 29 -11.78 -6.43 -2.51
CA LEU A 29 -11.24 -7.79 -2.37
C LEU A 29 -10.60 -7.98 -0.99
N PRO A 30 -10.85 -9.11 -0.30
CA PRO A 30 -10.13 -9.50 0.90
C PRO A 30 -8.72 -9.98 0.50
N THR A 31 -7.92 -9.07 -0.05
CA THR A 31 -6.54 -9.36 -0.42
C THR A 31 -5.67 -9.21 0.82
N PRO A 32 -4.90 -10.23 1.19
CA PRO A 32 -4.01 -10.13 2.34
C PRO A 32 -2.98 -9.02 2.08
N ILE A 33 -2.90 -8.07 3.00
CA ILE A 33 -1.94 -6.97 2.94
C ILE A 33 -0.54 -7.59 3.11
N PRO A 34 0.38 -7.40 2.14
CA PRO A 34 1.75 -7.89 2.27
C PRO A 34 2.38 -7.36 3.56
N LYS A 35 3.09 -8.22 4.29
CA LYS A 35 3.92 -7.82 5.43
C LYS A 35 5.38 -7.70 4.99
N TYR A 36 6.10 -6.76 5.58
CA TYR A 36 7.52 -6.58 5.35
C TYR A 36 8.30 -7.08 6.55
N ASP A 37 9.05 -8.17 6.37
CA ASP A 37 9.91 -8.76 7.41
C ASP A 37 11.41 -8.49 7.12
N GLY A 38 11.70 -7.56 6.20
CA GLY A 38 13.06 -7.22 5.80
C GLY A 38 13.73 -6.16 6.69
N PRO A 39 15.00 -5.81 6.38
CA PRO A 39 15.70 -4.74 7.07
C PRO A 39 14.91 -3.44 7.03
N THR A 40 14.77 -2.80 8.19
CA THR A 40 13.98 -1.59 8.38
C THR A 40 14.87 -0.48 8.94
N ASP A 41 14.69 0.73 8.43
CA ASP A 41 15.31 1.96 8.92
C ASP A 41 14.25 3.06 9.09
N TRP A 42 14.66 4.22 9.61
CA TRP A 42 13.76 5.36 9.87
C TRP A 42 13.03 5.85 8.60
N GLN A 43 13.64 5.67 7.42
CA GLN A 43 13.07 6.09 6.14
C GLN A 43 11.97 5.11 5.73
N ILE A 44 12.23 3.80 5.80
CA ILE A 44 11.25 2.73 5.55
C ILE A 44 10.05 2.86 6.50
N GLU A 45 10.29 3.06 7.79
CA GLU A 45 9.23 3.27 8.78
C GLU A 45 8.38 4.50 8.47
N SER A 46 9.02 5.59 8.03
CA SER A 46 8.33 6.82 7.65
C SER A 46 7.48 6.66 6.41
N ILE A 47 7.93 5.85 5.44
CA ILE A 47 7.15 5.49 4.25
C ILE A 47 5.96 4.62 4.67
N HIS A 48 6.17 3.57 5.46
CA HIS A 48 5.08 2.72 5.98
C HIS A 48 4.01 3.50 6.73
N ARG A 49 4.42 4.40 7.63
CA ARG A 49 3.49 5.26 8.38
C ARG A 49 2.65 6.14 7.45
N SER A 50 3.30 6.73 6.44
CA SER A 50 2.63 7.58 5.44
C SER A 50 1.64 6.78 4.60
N LEU A 51 2.02 5.60 4.12
CA LEU A 51 1.14 4.71 3.37
C LEU A 51 -0.05 4.25 4.22
N SER A 52 0.18 3.89 5.48
CA SER A 52 -0.89 3.50 6.41
C SER A 52 -1.88 4.65 6.69
N ALA A 53 -1.41 5.89 6.67
CA ALA A 53 -2.28 7.07 6.78
C ALA A 53 -3.09 7.29 5.49
N MET A 54 -2.49 7.11 4.33
CA MET A 54 -3.19 7.21 3.03
C MET A 54 -4.25 6.12 2.87
N ALA A 55 -3.90 4.86 3.17
CA ALA A 55 -4.82 3.73 3.10
C ALA A 55 -6.05 3.92 4.00
N ARG A 56 -5.86 4.43 5.23
CA ARG A 56 -6.98 4.77 6.12
C ARG A 56 -7.90 5.83 5.53
N ARG A 57 -7.34 6.90 4.95
CA ARG A 57 -8.14 7.97 4.31
C ARG A 57 -8.91 7.44 3.10
N MET A 58 -8.27 6.60 2.29
CA MET A 58 -8.87 5.92 1.14
C MET A 58 -10.08 5.09 1.61
N TRP A 59 -9.88 4.16 2.56
CA TRP A 59 -10.97 3.33 3.10
C TRP A 59 -12.14 4.13 3.69
N THR A 60 -11.86 5.19 4.45
CA THR A 60 -12.92 6.07 4.96
C THR A 60 -13.70 6.75 3.83
N ALA A 61 -13.02 7.16 2.76
CA ALA A 61 -13.67 7.76 1.60
C ALA A 61 -14.52 6.74 0.83
N GLU A 62 -14.05 5.51 0.64
CA GLU A 62 -14.84 4.45 0.01
C GLU A 62 -16.06 4.06 0.84
N GLU A 63 -15.94 3.96 2.16
CA GLU A 63 -17.06 3.66 3.06
C GLU A 63 -18.12 4.76 3.02
N ALA A 64 -17.70 6.03 3.03
CA ALA A 64 -18.60 7.16 2.89
C ALA A 64 -19.32 7.15 1.52
N LEU A 65 -18.58 6.89 0.43
CA LEU A 65 -19.16 6.79 -0.91
C LEU A 65 -20.18 5.64 -1.02
N ASN A 66 -19.89 4.48 -0.45
CA ASN A 66 -20.81 3.35 -0.42
C ASN A 66 -22.08 3.68 0.38
N SER A 67 -21.94 4.39 1.49
CA SER A 67 -23.07 4.83 2.31
C SER A 67 -23.98 5.80 1.57
N ILE A 68 -23.39 6.76 0.81
CA ILE A 68 -24.15 7.69 -0.05
C ILE A 68 -24.91 6.91 -1.13
N ARG A 69 -24.23 6.02 -1.85
CA ARG A 69 -24.84 5.18 -2.90
C ARG A 69 -25.97 4.29 -2.37
N ALA A 70 -25.83 3.78 -1.14
CA ALA A 70 -26.86 2.96 -0.50
C ALA A 70 -28.10 3.78 -0.11
N ALA A 71 -27.95 5.07 0.16
CA ALA A 71 -29.08 5.96 0.47
C ALA A 71 -29.80 6.49 -0.79
N GLU A 72 -29.16 6.40 -1.97
CA GLU A 72 -29.75 6.79 -3.26
C GLU A 72 -30.63 5.69 -3.91
N ASN A 73 -30.53 4.44 -3.43
CA ASN A 73 -31.34 3.29 -3.89
C ASN A 73 -32.49 2.99 -2.93
#